data_AF-A0A1C4UKR6-F1
#
_entry.id   AF-A0A1C4UKR6-F1
#
_cell.length_a   1.000
_cell.length_b   1.000
_cell.length_c   1.000
_cell.angle_alpha   90.00
_cell.angle_beta   90.00
_cell.angle_gamma   90.00
#
_symmetry.space_group_name_H-M   'P 1'
#
loop_
_entity.id
_entity.type
_entity.pdbx_description
1 polymer ?
#
loop_
_entity_poly.entity_id
_entity_poly.type
_entity_poly.pdbx_seq_one_letter_code
_entity_poly.pdbx_strand_id
1 'polypeptide(L)'
;MSGRVEEAGVADERARYFRRLHRLRRSARRWSVTAGGLGGAAAVLTPYAGLGLPDAAWAGAAGSALMLAAWRWIDLRAHAARPAPPPLDPAEAAARSRARLVATVERLPAGPNLLAEVRRARARIALRGTAAAEPWARLDRAALTLAGMAGRLTGLADPAVLEAAAADRSLRDLAERVASVERAVRLAPSPARESLAETHRILVGQLNDGVDAYERLVVAAAGYIAEDARPGAGNPAASRLTEATDLLHGVASALAELRAVGDPQRAPSH
;
A
#
# COMPACT_ATOMS: atom_id res chain seq x y z
N MET A 1 -20.47 -47.94 -16.97
CA MET A 1 -21.39 -47.04 -17.72
C MET A 1 -21.83 -45.81 -16.92
N SER A 2 -21.40 -45.63 -15.65
CA SER A 2 -21.72 -44.46 -14.81
C SER A 2 -20.94 -43.18 -15.13
N GLY A 3 -19.63 -43.25 -15.45
CA GLY A 3 -18.80 -42.03 -15.62
C GLY A 3 -19.07 -41.19 -16.87
N ARG A 4 -19.73 -41.75 -17.89
CA ARG A 4 -20.06 -41.00 -19.13
C ARG A 4 -21.29 -40.09 -18.98
N VAL A 5 -22.08 -40.27 -17.91
CA VAL A 5 -23.22 -39.43 -17.54
C VAL A 5 -22.77 -38.29 -16.62
N GLU A 6 -21.71 -38.49 -15.83
CA GLU A 6 -21.09 -37.46 -14.99
C GLU A 6 -20.42 -36.34 -15.80
N GLU A 7 -19.69 -36.65 -16.88
CA GLU A 7 -19.09 -35.62 -17.76
C GLU A 7 -20.14 -34.75 -18.48
N ALA A 8 -21.30 -35.33 -18.79
CA ALA A 8 -22.42 -34.59 -19.38
C ALA A 8 -23.05 -33.59 -18.38
N GLY A 9 -22.97 -33.87 -17.08
CA GLY A 9 -23.41 -32.97 -16.00
C GLY A 9 -22.47 -31.78 -15.78
N VAL A 10 -21.15 -32.01 -15.78
CA VAL A 10 -20.11 -30.97 -15.59
C VAL A 10 -20.10 -29.95 -16.75
N ALA A 11 -20.42 -30.42 -17.96
CA ALA A 11 -20.59 -29.58 -19.15
C ALA A 11 -21.82 -28.65 -19.08
N ASP A 12 -22.95 -29.13 -18.55
CA ASP A 12 -24.17 -28.33 -18.40
C ASP A 12 -24.08 -27.32 -17.22
N GLU A 13 -23.16 -27.56 -16.29
CA GLU A 13 -22.87 -26.69 -15.15
C GLU A 13 -22.01 -25.48 -15.49
N ARG A 14 -21.00 -25.63 -16.35
CA ARG A 14 -20.28 -24.47 -16.93
C ARG A 14 -21.23 -23.64 -17.80
N ALA A 15 -22.25 -24.25 -18.40
CA ALA A 15 -23.30 -23.53 -19.10
C ALA A 15 -24.23 -22.73 -18.16
N ARG A 16 -24.41 -23.16 -16.90
CA ARG A 16 -25.13 -22.36 -15.88
C ARG A 16 -24.25 -21.27 -15.26
N TYR A 17 -22.93 -21.48 -15.23
CA TYR A 17 -21.95 -20.51 -14.74
C TYR A 17 -21.92 -19.22 -15.60
N PHE A 18 -21.96 -19.34 -16.92
CA PHE A 18 -22.11 -18.18 -17.81
C PHE A 18 -23.49 -17.54 -17.75
N ARG A 19 -24.56 -18.32 -17.47
CA ARG A 19 -25.92 -17.79 -17.19
C ARG A 19 -25.99 -16.96 -15.91
N ARG A 20 -25.09 -17.21 -14.95
CA ARG A 20 -25.05 -16.54 -13.64
C ARG A 20 -24.19 -15.28 -13.66
N LEU A 21 -23.07 -15.30 -14.39
CA LEU A 21 -22.32 -14.08 -14.71
C LEU A 21 -23.24 -13.05 -15.37
N HIS A 22 -24.20 -13.53 -16.16
CA HIS A 22 -25.22 -12.74 -16.82
C HIS A 22 -26.21 -12.04 -15.87
N ARG A 23 -26.51 -12.61 -14.69
CA ARG A 23 -27.40 -11.99 -13.70
C ARG A 23 -26.66 -11.03 -12.76
N LEU A 24 -25.40 -11.32 -12.45
CA LEU A 24 -24.52 -10.48 -11.60
C LEU A 24 -24.17 -9.16 -12.26
N ARG A 25 -24.05 -9.21 -13.57
CA ARG A 25 -23.84 -8.02 -14.38
C ARG A 25 -25.12 -7.17 -14.29
N ARG A 26 -26.32 -7.78 -14.26
CA ARG A 26 -27.62 -7.15 -13.98
C ARG A 26 -27.76 -6.47 -12.60
N SER A 27 -27.14 -6.96 -11.53
CA SER A 27 -27.19 -6.31 -10.21
C SER A 27 -26.20 -5.16 -10.06
N ALA A 28 -25.03 -5.25 -10.72
CA ALA A 28 -24.08 -4.15 -10.80
C ALA A 28 -24.71 -2.87 -11.35
N ARG A 29 -25.76 -2.99 -12.18
CA ARG A 29 -26.54 -1.83 -12.66
C ARG A 29 -27.52 -1.24 -11.68
N ARG A 30 -28.08 -2.01 -10.75
CA ARG A 30 -29.00 -1.46 -9.75
C ARG A 30 -28.24 -0.67 -8.68
N TRP A 31 -26.99 -1.05 -8.40
CA TRP A 31 -26.14 -0.39 -7.41
C TRP A 31 -25.57 0.95 -7.86
N SER A 32 -25.27 1.10 -9.16
CA SER A 32 -24.95 2.40 -9.73
C SER A 32 -26.13 3.37 -9.68
N VAL A 33 -27.36 2.85 -9.77
CA VAL A 33 -28.60 3.63 -9.72
C VAL A 33 -28.90 4.10 -8.29
N THR A 34 -28.54 3.34 -7.25
CA THR A 34 -28.66 3.80 -5.86
C THR A 34 -27.52 4.72 -5.41
N ALA A 35 -26.30 4.55 -5.95
CA ALA A 35 -25.21 5.51 -5.75
C ALA A 35 -25.50 6.88 -6.38
N GLY A 36 -26.22 6.91 -7.50
CA GLY A 36 -26.78 8.14 -8.07
C GLY A 36 -27.95 8.72 -7.25
N GLY A 37 -28.80 7.86 -6.68
CA GLY A 37 -29.96 8.28 -5.87
C GLY A 37 -29.62 8.91 -4.51
N LEU A 38 -28.53 8.48 -3.84
CA LEU A 38 -28.06 9.08 -2.58
C LEU A 38 -27.32 10.41 -2.78
N GLY A 39 -26.80 10.68 -3.98
CA GLY A 39 -26.45 12.03 -4.40
C GLY A 39 -27.65 13.00 -4.43
N GLY A 40 -28.87 12.45 -4.44
CA GLY A 40 -30.12 13.23 -4.39
C GLY A 40 -30.70 13.46 -3.00
N ALA A 41 -30.20 12.84 -1.91
CA ALA A 41 -30.92 12.90 -0.65
C ALA A 41 -30.59 14.11 0.23
N ALA A 42 -29.36 14.26 0.73
CA ALA A 42 -29.32 14.75 2.11
C ALA A 42 -28.01 15.39 2.56
N ALA A 43 -27.66 16.50 1.93
CA ALA A 43 -27.22 17.66 2.70
C ALA A 43 -27.65 18.90 1.91
N VAL A 44 -28.93 19.32 1.86
CA VAL A 44 -29.86 19.54 2.99
C VAL A 44 -29.21 20.39 4.13
N LEU A 45 -28.01 20.92 3.90
CA LEU A 45 -27.32 21.89 4.73
C LEU A 45 -26.65 22.99 3.88
N THR A 46 -27.15 23.22 2.66
CA THR A 46 -26.87 24.45 1.91
C THR A 46 -27.70 25.59 2.51
N PRO A 47 -27.10 26.56 3.25
CA PRO A 47 -27.80 27.76 3.64
C PRO A 47 -27.70 28.76 2.47
N TYR A 48 -28.81 28.97 1.80
CA TYR A 48 -29.26 30.24 1.21
C TYR A 48 -28.18 31.29 0.82
N ALA A 49 -27.35 31.03 -0.20
CA ALA A 49 -26.56 32.09 -0.87
C ALA A 49 -26.07 31.65 -2.27
N GLY A 50 -26.65 32.23 -3.34
CA GLY A 50 -26.12 32.37 -4.71
C GLY A 50 -25.40 31.19 -5.39
N LEU A 51 -26.01 30.62 -6.44
CA LEU A 51 -25.42 29.59 -7.33
C LEU A 51 -24.13 30.10 -8.00
N GLY A 52 -23.02 29.37 -7.85
CA GLY A 52 -21.72 29.70 -8.43
C GLY A 52 -21.13 28.59 -9.33
N LEU A 53 -20.02 28.91 -10.01
CA LEU A 53 -19.19 27.96 -10.78
C LEU A 53 -18.84 26.61 -10.09
N PRO A 54 -18.77 26.50 -8.74
CA PRO A 54 -18.59 25.21 -8.08
C PRO A 54 -19.71 24.19 -8.36
N ASP A 55 -20.96 24.63 -8.53
CA ASP A 55 -22.10 23.72 -8.75
C ASP A 55 -22.02 23.02 -10.13
N ALA A 56 -21.45 23.71 -11.13
CA ALA A 56 -21.24 23.14 -12.47
C ALA A 56 -20.17 22.04 -12.47
N ALA A 57 -19.12 22.19 -11.65
CA ALA A 57 -18.07 21.18 -11.52
C ALA A 57 -18.58 19.89 -10.85
N TRP A 58 -19.43 20.01 -9.84
CA TRP A 58 -20.00 18.87 -9.12
C TRP A 58 -21.07 18.12 -9.92
N ALA A 59 -21.88 18.83 -10.71
CA ALA A 59 -22.80 18.22 -11.67
C ALA A 59 -22.04 17.38 -12.73
N GLY A 60 -20.88 17.86 -13.19
CA GLY A 60 -20.00 17.12 -14.10
C GLY A 60 -19.42 15.85 -13.48
N ALA A 61 -19.02 15.91 -12.21
CA ALA A 61 -18.47 14.76 -11.48
C ALA A 61 -19.51 13.65 -11.27
N ALA A 62 -20.71 13.99 -10.82
CA ALA A 62 -21.80 13.01 -10.60
C ALA A 62 -22.26 12.35 -11.92
N GLY A 63 -22.27 13.10 -13.03
CA GLY A 63 -22.60 12.58 -14.35
C GLY A 63 -21.59 11.54 -14.86
N SER A 64 -20.29 11.75 -14.62
CA SER A 64 -19.22 10.85 -15.08
C SER A 64 -19.24 9.46 -14.41
N ALA A 65 -19.66 9.39 -13.15
CA ALA A 65 -19.76 8.14 -12.38
C ALA A 65 -20.89 7.23 -12.89
N LEU A 66 -22.03 7.82 -13.28
CA LEU A 66 -23.14 7.10 -13.90
C LEU A 66 -22.77 6.57 -15.28
N MET A 67 -21.98 7.33 -16.04
CA MET A 67 -21.52 6.95 -17.38
C MET A 67 -20.56 5.75 -17.34
N LEU A 68 -19.60 5.73 -16.41
CA LEU A 68 -18.69 4.59 -16.20
C LEU A 68 -19.42 3.34 -15.72
N ALA A 69 -20.40 3.50 -14.85
CA ALA A 69 -21.25 2.41 -14.39
C ALA A 69 -22.09 1.78 -15.53
N ALA A 70 -22.65 2.62 -16.39
CA ALA A 70 -23.40 2.18 -17.55
C ALA A 70 -22.51 1.42 -18.54
N TRP A 71 -21.30 1.93 -18.80
CA TRP A 71 -20.30 1.33 -19.70
C TRP A 71 -19.82 -0.03 -19.18
N ARG A 72 -19.49 -0.09 -17.89
CA ARG A 72 -19.09 -1.32 -17.21
C ARG A 72 -20.16 -2.38 -17.30
N TRP A 73 -21.45 -2.05 -17.23
CA TRP A 73 -22.51 -3.02 -17.43
C TRP A 73 -22.63 -3.61 -18.84
N ILE A 74 -22.32 -2.80 -19.85
CA ILE A 74 -22.43 -3.18 -21.27
C ILE A 74 -21.33 -4.20 -21.61
N ASP A 75 -20.11 -3.90 -21.22
CA ASP A 75 -18.99 -4.84 -21.28
C ASP A 75 -19.29 -6.11 -20.45
N LEU A 76 -19.97 -5.85 -19.33
CA LEU A 76 -20.47 -6.88 -18.48
C LEU A 76 -21.65 -7.71 -19.11
N ARG A 77 -22.17 -7.40 -20.28
CA ARG A 77 -23.04 -8.33 -21.02
C ARG A 77 -22.26 -9.08 -22.10
N ALA A 78 -21.27 -8.43 -22.70
CA ALA A 78 -20.45 -8.99 -23.77
C ALA A 78 -19.72 -10.28 -23.36
N HIS A 79 -19.06 -10.33 -22.20
CA HIS A 79 -18.38 -11.58 -21.77
C HIS A 79 -19.31 -12.71 -21.30
N ALA A 80 -20.55 -12.40 -20.91
CA ALA A 80 -21.47 -13.43 -20.42
C ALA A 80 -22.23 -14.12 -21.57
N ALA A 81 -22.04 -13.64 -22.81
CA ALA A 81 -22.43 -14.30 -24.05
C ALA A 81 -21.33 -15.21 -24.62
N ARG A 82 -20.11 -15.20 -24.03
CA ARG A 82 -19.01 -16.05 -24.49
C ARG A 82 -19.13 -17.45 -23.87
N PRO A 83 -18.84 -18.51 -24.64
CA PRO A 83 -18.87 -19.87 -24.14
C PRO A 83 -17.83 -20.07 -23.03
N ALA A 84 -18.04 -21.08 -22.20
CA ALA A 84 -17.22 -21.28 -21.04
C ALA A 84 -15.75 -21.55 -21.41
N PRO A 85 -14.79 -20.71 -20.95
CA PRO A 85 -13.39 -20.88 -21.29
C PRO A 85 -12.90 -22.17 -20.64
N PRO A 86 -12.28 -23.09 -21.40
CA PRO A 86 -11.95 -24.46 -20.98
C PRO A 86 -11.27 -24.45 -19.61
N PRO A 87 -11.42 -25.53 -18.81
CA PRO A 87 -10.78 -25.60 -17.51
C PRO A 87 -9.28 -25.48 -17.71
N LEU A 88 -8.76 -24.27 -17.49
CA LEU A 88 -7.34 -24.05 -17.46
C LEU A 88 -6.84 -24.62 -16.15
N ASP A 89 -5.72 -25.33 -16.21
CA ASP A 89 -4.97 -25.68 -15.02
C ASP A 89 -4.77 -24.42 -14.17
N PRO A 90 -5.15 -24.42 -12.87
CA PRO A 90 -4.99 -23.27 -11.98
C PRO A 90 -3.57 -22.69 -11.99
N ALA A 91 -2.54 -23.52 -12.22
CA ALA A 91 -1.17 -23.06 -12.34
C ALA A 91 -0.96 -22.14 -13.56
N GLU A 92 -1.55 -22.49 -14.70
CA GLU A 92 -1.46 -21.68 -15.92
C GLU A 92 -2.35 -20.43 -15.88
N ALA A 93 -3.50 -20.50 -15.20
CA ALA A 93 -4.37 -19.34 -14.99
C ALA A 93 -3.67 -18.28 -14.13
N ALA A 94 -2.97 -18.71 -13.07
CA ALA A 94 -2.16 -17.84 -12.22
C ALA A 94 -1.00 -17.20 -13.00
N ALA A 95 -0.28 -18.00 -13.81
CA ALA A 95 0.81 -17.50 -14.66
C ALA A 95 0.33 -16.46 -15.68
N ARG A 96 -0.79 -16.71 -16.36
CA ARG A 96 -1.38 -15.74 -17.33
C ARG A 96 -1.90 -14.48 -16.66
N SER A 97 -2.43 -14.57 -15.43
CA SER A 97 -2.88 -13.39 -14.69
C SER A 97 -1.71 -12.51 -14.25
N ARG A 98 -0.60 -13.11 -13.78
CA ARG A 98 0.65 -12.41 -13.46
C ARG A 98 1.24 -11.74 -14.70
N ALA A 99 1.32 -12.45 -15.82
CA ALA A 99 1.82 -11.92 -17.08
C ALA A 99 0.99 -10.72 -17.58
N ARG A 100 -0.34 -10.76 -17.43
CA ARG A 100 -1.21 -9.62 -17.78
C ARG A 100 -1.03 -8.43 -16.85
N LEU A 101 -0.85 -8.65 -15.56
CA LEU A 101 -0.60 -7.58 -14.60
C LEU A 101 0.74 -6.89 -14.90
N VAL A 102 1.79 -7.66 -15.18
CA VAL A 102 3.09 -7.15 -15.60
C VAL A 102 2.97 -6.34 -16.90
N ALA A 103 2.33 -6.90 -17.93
CA ALA A 103 2.15 -6.21 -19.22
C ALA A 103 1.25 -4.96 -19.13
N THR A 104 0.31 -4.92 -18.18
CA THR A 104 -0.53 -3.72 -17.95
C THR A 104 0.24 -2.64 -17.21
N VAL A 105 1.09 -3.03 -16.26
CA VAL A 105 2.01 -2.12 -15.55
C VAL A 105 3.05 -1.53 -16.50
N GLU A 106 3.62 -2.34 -17.40
CA GLU A 106 4.58 -1.90 -18.41
C GLU A 106 3.99 -0.91 -19.43
N ARG A 107 2.68 -0.95 -19.65
CA ARG A 107 1.97 -0.09 -20.63
C ARG A 107 1.44 1.22 -20.07
N LEU A 108 1.55 1.48 -18.76
CA LEU A 108 1.09 2.75 -18.20
C LEU A 108 2.15 3.85 -18.40
N PRO A 109 1.85 4.93 -19.13
CA PRO A 109 2.79 6.04 -19.38
C PRO A 109 3.07 6.92 -18.13
N ALA A 110 2.61 6.50 -16.94
CA ALA A 110 2.74 7.20 -15.66
C ALA A 110 3.56 6.44 -14.59
N GLY A 111 4.35 5.45 -14.99
CA GLY A 111 5.57 5.01 -14.31
C GLY A 111 5.47 4.36 -12.90
N PRO A 112 6.63 3.94 -12.33
CA PRO A 112 6.75 3.38 -10.98
C PRO A 112 6.25 4.32 -9.87
N ASN A 113 6.20 5.62 -10.13
CA ASN A 113 5.77 6.64 -9.16
C ASN A 113 4.27 6.54 -8.84
N LEU A 114 3.40 6.26 -9.81
CA LEU A 114 1.97 6.09 -9.54
C LEU A 114 1.68 4.84 -8.71
N LEU A 115 2.43 3.76 -8.95
CA LEU A 115 2.34 2.53 -8.15
C LEU A 115 2.84 2.74 -6.72
N ALA A 116 3.90 3.54 -6.54
CA ALA A 116 4.39 3.93 -5.23
C ALA A 116 3.34 4.74 -4.46
N GLU A 117 2.66 5.69 -5.13
CA GLU A 117 1.59 6.47 -4.51
C GLU A 117 0.37 5.64 -4.13
N VAL A 118 -0.08 4.72 -5.00
CA VAL A 118 -1.18 3.80 -4.68
C VAL A 118 -0.79 2.89 -3.51
N ARG A 119 0.45 2.40 -3.47
CA ARG A 119 0.97 1.59 -2.36
C ARG A 119 1.00 2.39 -1.06
N ARG A 120 1.46 3.65 -1.10
CA ARG A 120 1.46 4.57 0.05
C ARG A 120 0.05 4.82 0.57
N ALA A 121 -0.90 5.13 -0.32
CA ALA A 121 -2.29 5.35 0.07
C ALA A 121 -2.91 4.10 0.71
N ARG A 122 -2.66 2.92 0.12
CA ARG A 122 -3.11 1.65 0.67
C ARG A 122 -2.49 1.36 2.04
N ALA A 123 -1.20 1.60 2.21
CA ALA A 123 -0.51 1.41 3.49
C ALA A 123 -1.07 2.33 4.58
N ARG A 124 -1.29 3.61 4.28
CA ARG A 124 -1.95 4.56 5.22
C ARG A 124 -3.33 4.09 5.65
N ILE A 125 -4.13 3.56 4.71
CA ILE A 125 -5.46 3.02 5.02
C ILE A 125 -5.34 1.75 5.90
N ALA A 126 -4.40 0.86 5.58
CA ALA A 126 -4.21 -0.40 6.29
C ALA A 126 -3.71 -0.21 7.73
N LEU A 127 -2.94 0.86 7.98
CA LEU A 127 -2.42 1.21 9.31
C LEU A 127 -3.37 2.12 10.09
N ARG A 128 -4.47 2.59 9.49
CA ARG A 128 -5.38 3.52 10.17
C ARG A 128 -5.99 2.86 11.41
N GLY A 129 -5.86 3.54 12.55
CA GLY A 129 -6.36 3.05 13.84
C GLY A 129 -5.45 2.05 14.53
N THR A 130 -4.21 1.86 14.04
CA THR A 130 -3.15 1.12 14.74
C THR A 130 -2.15 2.06 15.41
N ALA A 131 -1.38 1.54 16.36
CA ALA A 131 -0.28 2.26 17.01
C ALA A 131 0.84 2.65 16.03
N ALA A 132 0.92 1.99 14.87
CA ALA A 132 1.91 2.29 13.84
C ALA A 132 1.52 3.47 12.91
N ALA A 133 0.29 3.99 13.01
CA ALA A 133 -0.21 5.04 12.11
C ALA A 133 0.60 6.35 12.18
N GLU A 134 0.87 6.81 13.40
CA GLU A 134 1.63 8.05 13.63
C GLU A 134 3.12 7.90 13.25
N PRO A 135 3.86 6.86 13.70
CA PRO A 135 5.24 6.64 13.30
C PRO A 135 5.40 6.50 11.78
N TRP A 136 4.44 5.84 11.11
CA TRP A 136 4.42 5.76 9.66
C TRP A 136 4.30 7.13 8.98
N ALA A 137 3.41 7.99 9.47
CA ALA A 137 3.23 9.33 8.90
C ALA A 137 4.46 10.22 9.09
N ARG A 138 5.12 10.10 10.25
CA ARG A 138 6.41 10.75 10.53
C ARG A 138 7.50 10.27 9.59
N LEU A 139 7.67 8.95 9.43
CA LEU A 139 8.61 8.35 8.49
C LEU A 139 8.35 8.80 7.04
N ASP A 140 7.09 8.82 6.60
CA ASP A 140 6.72 9.25 5.24
C ASP A 140 7.14 10.70 4.99
N ARG A 141 6.93 11.59 5.96
CA ARG A 141 7.34 13.00 5.90
C ARG A 141 8.86 13.14 5.87
N ALA A 142 9.57 12.42 6.75
CA ALA A 142 11.03 12.45 6.81
C ALA A 142 11.66 11.93 5.51
N ALA A 143 11.16 10.81 4.97
CA ALA A 143 11.63 10.23 3.72
C ALA A 143 11.40 11.16 2.51
N LEU A 144 10.24 11.82 2.43
CA LEU A 144 9.99 12.84 1.40
C LEU A 144 10.94 14.03 1.51
N THR A 145 11.24 14.46 2.74
CA THR A 145 12.18 15.56 3.00
C THR A 145 13.59 15.19 2.53
N LEU A 146 14.06 13.98 2.89
CA LEU A 146 15.37 13.48 2.46
C LEU A 146 15.44 13.31 0.93
N ALA A 147 14.39 12.78 0.30
CA ALA A 147 14.33 12.64 -1.16
C ALA A 147 14.45 14.00 -1.88
N GLY A 148 13.87 15.07 -1.33
CA GLY A 148 14.02 16.43 -1.85
C GLY A 148 15.43 17.02 -1.68
N MET A 149 16.23 16.44 -0.81
CA MET A 149 17.63 16.82 -0.54
C MET A 149 18.65 15.92 -1.24
N ALA A 150 18.27 14.70 -1.63
CA ALA A 150 19.17 13.66 -2.13
C ALA A 150 20.07 14.10 -3.29
N GLY A 151 19.55 14.89 -4.24
CA GLY A 151 20.37 15.40 -5.35
C GLY A 151 21.46 16.40 -4.96
N ARG A 152 21.43 16.92 -3.73
CA ARG A 152 22.45 17.83 -3.16
C ARG A 152 23.37 17.13 -2.16
N LEU A 153 23.02 15.93 -1.72
CA LEU A 153 23.86 15.10 -0.85
C LEU A 153 24.81 14.31 -1.75
N THR A 154 25.99 14.88 -2.02
CA THR A 154 27.00 14.25 -2.89
C THR A 154 28.30 14.00 -2.14
N GLY A 155 29.15 13.11 -2.68
CA GLY A 155 30.49 12.87 -2.14
C GLY A 155 30.44 12.12 -0.80
N LEU A 156 30.87 12.78 0.28
CA LEU A 156 30.89 12.16 1.61
C LEU A 156 29.49 11.84 2.17
N ALA A 157 28.44 12.44 1.61
CA ALA A 157 27.06 12.21 2.01
C ALA A 157 26.35 11.10 1.20
N ASP A 158 26.97 10.56 0.15
CA ASP A 158 26.37 9.49 -0.68
C ASP A 158 25.98 8.23 0.13
N PRO A 159 26.82 7.74 1.08
CA PRO A 159 26.45 6.57 1.89
C PRO A 159 25.20 6.79 2.75
N ALA A 160 24.98 8.01 3.23
CA ALA A 160 23.83 8.35 4.06
C ALA A 160 22.50 8.16 3.32
N VAL A 161 22.46 8.43 2.01
CA VAL A 161 21.27 8.24 1.17
C VAL A 161 20.94 6.76 0.99
N LEU A 162 21.97 5.92 0.77
CA LEU A 162 21.81 4.48 0.63
C LEU A 162 21.33 3.84 1.94
N GLU A 163 21.94 4.24 3.05
CA GLU A 163 21.59 3.73 4.38
C GLU A 163 20.18 4.15 4.78
N ALA A 164 19.80 5.40 4.52
CA ALA A 164 18.43 5.86 4.73
C ALA A 164 17.43 5.04 3.89
N ALA A 165 17.75 4.70 2.64
CA ALA A 165 16.86 3.87 1.83
C ALA A 165 16.71 2.45 2.39
N ALA A 166 17.77 1.87 2.97
CA ALA A 166 17.70 0.58 3.64
C ALA A 166 16.85 0.64 4.92
N ALA A 167 17.11 1.64 5.76
CA ALA A 167 16.36 1.86 6.99
C ALA A 167 14.87 2.14 6.76
N ASP A 168 14.52 2.96 5.75
CA ASP A 168 13.11 3.22 5.39
C ASP A 168 12.36 1.91 5.08
N ARG A 169 12.98 0.99 4.32
CA ARG A 169 12.38 -0.33 4.04
C ARG A 169 12.19 -1.15 5.32
N SER A 170 13.20 -1.21 6.18
CA SER A 170 13.14 -1.97 7.43
C SER A 170 12.08 -1.42 8.40
N LEU A 171 11.97 -0.10 8.53
CA LEU A 171 10.98 0.56 9.39
C LEU A 171 9.55 0.38 8.88
N ARG A 172 9.35 0.39 7.55
CA ARG A 172 8.04 0.10 6.95
C ARG A 172 7.60 -1.34 7.19
N ASP A 173 8.51 -2.30 7.06
CA ASP A 173 8.24 -3.71 7.38
C ASP A 173 7.90 -3.89 8.87
N LEU A 174 8.64 -3.22 9.76
CA LEU A 174 8.34 -3.20 11.20
C LEU A 174 6.95 -2.64 11.51
N ALA A 175 6.56 -1.54 10.86
CA ALA A 175 5.22 -0.95 11.03
C ALA A 175 4.10 -1.92 10.61
N GLU A 176 4.30 -2.65 9.51
CA GLU A 176 3.36 -3.70 9.08
C GLU A 176 3.29 -4.86 10.08
N ARG A 177 4.44 -5.24 10.67
CA ARG A 177 4.52 -6.25 11.73
C ARG A 177 3.78 -5.81 13.00
N VAL A 178 4.00 -4.58 13.47
CA VAL A 178 3.28 -3.97 14.60
C VAL A 178 1.77 -4.04 14.38
N ALA A 179 1.28 -3.55 13.23
CA ALA A 179 -0.14 -3.57 12.91
C ALA A 179 -0.73 -4.99 12.84
N SER A 180 0.07 -5.98 12.43
CA SER A 180 -0.34 -7.38 12.37
C SER A 180 -0.41 -8.01 13.76
N VAL A 181 0.57 -7.75 14.64
CA VAL A 181 0.56 -8.19 16.04
C VAL A 181 -0.60 -7.53 16.80
N GLU A 182 -0.84 -6.24 16.61
CA GLU A 182 -1.97 -5.54 17.23
C GLU A 182 -3.33 -6.15 16.84
N ARG A 183 -3.50 -6.50 15.55
CA ARG A 183 -4.68 -7.24 15.07
C ARG A 183 -4.77 -8.62 15.72
N ALA A 184 -3.65 -9.33 15.92
CA ALA A 184 -3.63 -10.61 16.60
C ALA A 184 -3.99 -10.51 18.09
N VAL A 185 -3.49 -9.50 18.81
CA VAL A 185 -3.83 -9.22 20.22
C VAL A 185 -5.34 -9.06 20.40
N ARG A 186 -6.01 -8.34 19.49
CA ARG A 186 -7.47 -8.16 19.51
C ARG A 186 -8.26 -9.47 19.36
N LEU A 187 -7.69 -10.47 18.70
CA LEU A 187 -8.33 -11.77 18.44
C LEU A 187 -7.89 -12.86 19.43
N ALA A 188 -6.78 -12.65 20.14
CA ALA A 188 -6.17 -13.66 21.00
C ALA A 188 -7.03 -13.97 22.24
N PRO A 189 -7.09 -15.25 22.68
CA PRO A 189 -7.70 -15.63 23.96
C PRO A 189 -6.86 -15.11 25.15
N SER A 190 -7.49 -14.89 26.31
CA SER A 190 -6.88 -14.22 27.48
C SER A 190 -5.46 -14.66 27.85
N PRO A 191 -5.09 -15.95 27.94
CA PRO A 191 -3.73 -16.34 28.36
C PRO A 191 -2.64 -15.98 27.33
N ALA A 192 -2.96 -15.95 26.04
CA ALA A 192 -2.01 -15.55 24.99
C ALA A 192 -2.00 -14.02 24.77
N ARG A 193 -3.05 -13.33 25.24
CA ARG A 193 -3.23 -11.89 25.02
C ARG A 193 -2.18 -11.05 25.74
N GLU A 194 -1.81 -11.41 26.97
CA GLU A 194 -0.83 -10.65 27.76
C GLU A 194 0.57 -10.71 27.14
N SER A 195 1.03 -11.92 26.76
CA SER A 195 2.33 -12.11 26.09
C SER A 195 2.40 -11.39 24.73
N LEU A 196 1.32 -11.44 23.94
CA LEU A 196 1.25 -10.70 22.67
C LEU A 196 1.17 -9.18 22.90
N ALA A 197 0.52 -8.71 23.96
CA ALA A 197 0.45 -7.30 24.30
C ALA A 197 1.81 -6.73 24.74
N GLU A 198 2.61 -7.50 25.48
CA GLU A 198 4.00 -7.15 25.80
C GLU A 198 4.84 -7.06 24.53
N THR A 199 4.78 -8.09 23.67
CA THR A 199 5.49 -8.10 22.39
C THR A 199 5.09 -6.90 21.52
N HIS A 200 3.80 -6.57 21.47
CA HIS A 200 3.30 -5.40 20.77
C HIS A 200 3.90 -4.10 21.31
N ARG A 201 3.96 -3.92 22.65
CA ARG A 201 4.57 -2.74 23.26
C ARG A 201 6.05 -2.59 22.89
N ILE A 202 6.82 -3.68 22.92
CA ILE A 202 8.23 -3.67 22.54
C ILE A 202 8.41 -3.26 21.07
N LEU A 203 7.62 -3.84 20.16
CA LEU A 203 7.69 -3.53 18.72
C LEU A 203 7.31 -2.07 18.43
N VAL A 204 6.33 -1.51 19.15
CA VAL A 204 5.96 -0.09 19.03
C VAL A 204 7.10 0.81 19.50
N GLY A 205 7.76 0.47 20.62
CA GLY A 205 8.94 1.20 21.10
C GLY A 205 10.06 1.22 20.06
N GLN A 206 10.42 0.06 19.54
CA GLN A 206 11.44 -0.08 18.49
C GLN A 206 11.11 0.71 17.22
N LEU A 207 9.83 0.75 16.82
CA LEU A 207 9.40 1.54 15.67
C LEU A 207 9.58 3.03 15.93
N ASN A 208 9.22 3.52 17.12
CA ASN A 208 9.43 4.93 17.48
C ASN A 208 10.91 5.30 17.50
N ASP A 209 11.74 4.51 18.18
CA ASP A 209 13.19 4.77 18.29
C ASP A 209 13.86 4.81 16.91
N GLY A 210 13.45 3.92 16.01
CA GLY A 210 13.97 3.88 14.65
C GLY A 210 13.50 5.04 13.77
N VAL A 211 12.25 5.48 13.91
CA VAL A 211 11.76 6.70 13.24
C VAL A 211 12.48 7.95 13.77
N ASP A 212 12.75 8.02 15.08
CA ASP A 212 13.50 9.11 15.70
C ASP A 212 14.97 9.14 15.22
N ALA A 213 15.59 7.97 15.03
CA ALA A 213 16.93 7.88 14.43
C ALA A 213 16.92 8.35 12.96
N TYR A 214 15.90 7.96 12.20
CA TYR A 214 15.75 8.40 10.82
C TYR A 214 15.58 9.92 10.71
N GLU A 215 14.71 10.52 11.55
CA GLU A 215 14.50 11.96 11.58
C GLU A 215 15.79 12.71 11.95
N ARG A 216 16.58 12.19 12.91
CA ARG A 216 17.91 12.74 13.25
C ARG A 216 18.86 12.75 12.06
N LEU A 217 18.87 11.68 11.25
CA LEU A 217 19.64 11.64 10.00
C LEU A 217 19.19 12.74 9.03
N VAL A 218 17.88 12.91 8.83
CA VAL A 218 17.35 13.96 7.94
C VAL A 218 17.75 15.35 8.40
N VAL A 219 17.72 15.61 9.71
CA VAL A 219 18.18 16.88 10.30
C VAL A 219 19.69 17.07 10.08
N ALA A 220 20.50 16.04 10.29
CA ALA A 220 21.93 16.10 10.06
C ALA A 220 22.26 16.35 8.56
N ALA A 221 21.53 15.71 7.65
CA ALA A 221 21.66 15.92 6.21
C ALA A 221 21.30 17.36 5.79
N ALA A 222 20.24 17.93 6.37
CA ALA A 222 19.89 19.33 6.13
C ALA A 222 20.98 20.29 6.64
N GLY A 223 21.56 19.99 7.81
CA GLY A 223 22.69 20.74 8.37
C GLY A 223 23.94 20.67 7.49
N TYR A 224 24.25 19.48 6.95
CA TYR A 224 25.33 19.29 6.00
C TYR A 224 25.17 20.16 4.75
N ILE A 225 23.98 20.17 4.13
CA ILE A 225 23.70 21.02 2.96
C ILE A 225 23.81 22.51 3.30
N ALA A 226 23.36 22.92 4.48
CA ALA A 226 23.40 24.32 4.91
C ALA A 226 24.84 24.82 5.14
N GLU A 227 25.73 23.97 5.65
CA GLU A 227 27.14 24.29 5.91
C GLU A 227 28.02 24.14 4.65
N ASP A 228 27.73 23.20 3.74
CA ASP A 228 28.44 23.03 2.46
C ASP A 228 28.37 24.31 1.57
N ALA A 229 27.32 25.12 1.75
CA ALA A 229 27.19 26.43 1.11
C ALA A 229 28.15 27.52 1.68
N ARG A 230 28.90 27.25 2.76
CA ARG A 230 29.82 28.20 3.41
C ARG A 230 31.27 27.70 3.37
N PRO A 231 32.07 28.10 2.36
CA PRO A 231 33.48 27.72 2.30
C PRO A 231 34.26 28.38 3.44
N GLY A 232 34.86 27.58 4.35
CA GLY A 232 35.88 28.05 5.30
C GLY A 232 35.73 27.62 6.77
N ALA A 233 34.61 27.03 7.18
CA ALA A 233 34.50 26.41 8.50
C ALA A 233 34.95 24.93 8.39
N GLY A 234 35.56 24.37 9.44
CA GLY A 234 35.75 22.93 9.56
C GLY A 234 34.43 22.18 9.38
N ASN A 235 34.45 20.84 9.33
CA ASN A 235 33.31 20.05 8.83
C ASN A 235 32.46 19.37 9.94
N PRO A 236 31.99 20.06 11.01
CA PRO A 236 31.23 19.43 12.09
C PRO A 236 29.86 18.94 11.63
N ALA A 237 29.28 19.49 10.55
CA ALA A 237 28.08 18.92 9.96
C ALA A 237 28.35 17.58 9.26
N ALA A 238 29.51 17.39 8.62
CA ALA A 238 29.88 16.09 8.08
C ALA A 238 30.03 15.04 9.18
N SER A 239 30.69 15.36 10.30
CA SER A 239 30.79 14.44 11.44
C SER A 239 29.43 14.08 12.04
N ARG A 240 28.52 15.05 12.19
CA ARG A 240 27.14 14.81 12.66
C ARG A 240 26.34 13.94 11.69
N LEU A 241 26.53 14.12 10.39
CA LEU A 241 25.91 13.29 9.36
C LEU A 241 26.41 11.85 9.42
N THR A 242 27.72 11.65 9.57
CA THR A 242 28.32 10.32 9.75
C THR A 242 27.78 9.64 11.01
N GLU A 243 27.79 10.31 12.16
CA GLU A 243 27.27 9.76 13.42
C GLU A 243 25.79 9.36 13.31
N ALA A 244 24.96 10.21 12.68
CA ALA A 244 23.55 9.90 12.47
C ALA A 244 23.35 8.72 11.50
N THR A 245 24.23 8.57 10.51
CA THR A 245 24.22 7.43 9.58
C THR A 245 24.61 6.14 10.31
N ASP A 246 25.66 6.17 11.13
CA ASP A 246 26.12 5.02 11.91
C ASP A 246 25.06 4.58 12.93
N LEU A 247 24.40 5.53 13.60
CA LEU A 247 23.28 5.25 14.49
C LEU A 247 22.13 4.57 13.74
N LEU A 248 21.76 5.09 12.57
CA LEU A 248 20.68 4.52 11.75
C LEU A 248 21.04 3.12 11.27
N HIS A 249 22.29 2.91 10.89
CA HIS A 249 22.83 1.60 10.51
C HIS A 249 22.75 0.59 11.66
N GLY A 250 23.12 1.02 12.88
CA GLY A 250 22.99 0.21 14.08
C GLY A 250 21.54 -0.22 14.35
N VAL A 251 20.59 0.71 14.21
CA VAL A 251 19.14 0.41 14.34
C VAL A 251 18.69 -0.55 13.25
N ALA A 252 19.04 -0.29 11.98
CA ALA A 252 18.63 -1.13 10.86
C ALA A 252 19.17 -2.57 11.00
N SER A 253 20.40 -2.71 11.48
CA SER A 253 21.03 -4.00 11.76
C SER A 253 20.33 -4.75 12.89
N ALA A 254 20.03 -4.07 14.01
CA ALA A 254 19.27 -4.66 15.12
C ALA A 254 17.87 -5.12 14.67
N LEU A 255 17.18 -4.35 13.83
CA LEU A 255 15.88 -4.74 13.26
C LEU A 255 15.99 -5.95 12.33
N ALA A 256 17.07 -6.05 11.54
CA ALA A 256 17.33 -7.20 10.68
C ALA A 256 17.59 -8.48 11.49
N GLU A 257 18.35 -8.38 12.58
CA GLU A 257 18.58 -9.51 13.50
C GLU A 257 17.28 -10.00 14.16
N LEU A 258 16.43 -9.07 14.62
CA LEU A 258 15.11 -9.39 15.19
C LEU A 258 14.16 -10.05 14.18
N ARG A 259 14.33 -9.76 12.88
CA ARG A 259 13.62 -10.46 11.81
C ARG A 259 14.15 -11.88 11.64
N ALA A 260 15.48 -12.06 11.63
CA ALA A 260 16.11 -13.36 11.48
C ALA A 260 15.76 -14.33 12.61
N VAL A 261 15.71 -13.86 13.86
CA VAL A 261 15.33 -14.67 15.03
C VAL A 261 13.86 -15.11 14.97
N GLY A 262 13.00 -14.31 14.32
CA GLY A 262 11.56 -14.57 14.22
C GLY A 262 11.13 -15.46 13.04
N ASP A 263 12.06 -15.92 12.20
CA ASP A 263 11.77 -16.69 10.98
C ASP A 263 12.22 -18.16 11.12
N PRO A 264 11.43 -19.04 11.75
CA PRO A 264 11.79 -20.45 11.96
C PRO A 264 11.80 -21.29 10.67
N GLN A 265 11.57 -20.71 9.48
CA GLN A 265 11.39 -21.45 8.22
C GLN A 265 12.55 -21.36 7.22
N ARG A 266 13.74 -20.90 7.64
CA ARG A 266 14.97 -21.02 6.82
C ARG A 266 15.93 -22.08 7.36
N ALA A 267 15.47 -23.33 7.41
CA ALA A 267 16.40 -24.45 7.44
C ALA A 267 17.03 -24.58 6.03
N PRO A 268 18.37 -24.60 5.90
CA PRO A 268 19.00 -24.92 4.63
C PRO A 268 18.63 -26.37 4.26
N SER A 269 17.93 -26.53 3.14
CA SER A 269 17.85 -27.82 2.45
C SER A 269 19.25 -28.15 1.93
N HIS A 270 19.99 -28.93 2.72
CA HIS A 270 21.15 -29.67 2.24
C HIS A 270 20.71 -30.89 1.43
#